data_AF-A0A942GJP4-F1
#
_entry.id   AF-A0A942GJP4-F1
#
_cell.length_a   1.000
_cell.length_b   1.000
_cell.length_c   1.000
_cell.angle_alpha   90.00
_cell.angle_beta   90.00
_cell.angle_gamma   90.00
#
_symmetry.space_group_name_H-M   'P 1'
#
loop_
_entity.id
_entity.type
_entity.pdbx_description
1 polymer ?
#
loop_
_entity_poly.entity_id
_entity_poly.type
_entity_poly.pdbx_seq_one_letter_code
_entity_poly.pdbx_strand_id
1 'polypeptide(L)'
;MGLGLGIITIFASLSSYIAGELSDTHGRKPYLVASVVISPVIFISYPLLPLLEQVSRELMLTVLVVLLVTDGIADGVWDTVEAIYLAGVERPRKFKATTNSNFDDRLRLANR
;
A
#
# COMPACT_ATOMS: atom_id res chain seq x y z
N MET A 1 -23.09 -11.92 4.99
CA MET A 1 -22.19 -10.83 4.54
C MET A 1 -20.70 -11.05 4.89
N GLY A 2 -20.33 -12.00 5.76
CA GLY A 2 -18.93 -12.16 6.19
C GLY A 2 -17.94 -12.84 5.22
N LEU A 3 -18.42 -13.67 4.28
CA LEU A 3 -17.50 -14.44 3.41
C LEU A 3 -16.71 -13.57 2.42
N GLY A 4 -17.35 -12.55 1.82
CA GLY A 4 -16.66 -11.64 0.90
C GLY A 4 -15.59 -10.80 1.61
N LEU A 5 -15.93 -10.26 2.78
CA LEU A 5 -14.99 -9.53 3.63
C LEU A 5 -13.82 -10.40 4.10
N GLY A 6 -14.07 -11.69 4.38
CA GLY A 6 -13.02 -12.65 4.71
C GLY A 6 -12.02 -12.86 3.57
N ILE A 7 -12.48 -12.94 2.32
CA ILE A 7 -11.60 -13.05 1.15
C ILE A 7 -10.75 -11.78 1.03
N ILE A 8 -11.38 -10.60 1.06
CA ILE A 8 -10.68 -9.31 0.96
C ILE A 8 -9.58 -9.21 2.02
N THR A 9 -9.90 -9.46 3.29
CA THR A 9 -8.94 -9.31 4.41
C THR A 9 -7.75 -10.26 4.32
N ILE A 10 -7.94 -11.50 3.85
CA ILE A 10 -6.83 -12.44 3.64
C ILE A 10 -5.90 -11.93 2.53
N PHE A 11 -6.46 -11.51 1.39
CA PHE A 11 -5.67 -11.01 0.26
C PHE A 11 -5.03 -9.64 0.55
N ALA A 12 -5.67 -8.78 1.33
CA ALA A 12 -5.10 -7.53 1.82
C ALA A 12 -3.90 -7.76 2.74
N SER A 13 -4.01 -8.71 3.68
CA SER A 13 -2.91 -9.08 4.57
C SER A 13 -1.73 -9.67 3.81
N LEU A 14 -2.00 -10.47 2.78
CA LEU A 14 -0.95 -11.09 1.97
C LEU A 14 -0.27 -10.07 1.04
N SER A 15 -1.06 -9.23 0.38
CA SER A 15 -0.56 -8.23 -0.56
C SER A 15 0.20 -7.11 0.14
N SER A 16 -0.22 -6.68 1.34
CA SER A 16 0.50 -5.69 2.15
C SER A 16 1.92 -6.14 2.49
N TYR A 17 2.10 -7.41 2.86
CA TYR A 17 3.42 -7.98 3.14
C TYR A 17 4.35 -7.91 1.92
N ILE A 18 3.85 -8.28 0.73
CA ILE A 18 4.61 -8.27 -0.52
C ILE A 18 4.85 -6.84 -1.00
N ALA A 19 3.86 -5.97 -0.87
CA ALA A 19 3.90 -4.58 -1.31
C ALA A 19 4.94 -3.77 -0.53
N GLY A 20 5.14 -4.07 0.76
CA GLY A 20 6.19 -3.44 1.57
C GLY A 20 7.59 -3.68 0.99
N GLU A 21 7.92 -4.93 0.69
CA GLU A 21 9.23 -5.31 0.13
C GLU A 21 9.44 -4.77 -1.30
N LEU A 22 8.37 -4.78 -2.10
CA LEU A 22 8.42 -4.34 -3.50
C LEU A 22 8.47 -2.80 -3.65
N SER A 23 7.81 -2.08 -2.75
CA SER A 23 7.84 -0.61 -2.67
C SER A 23 9.22 -0.07 -2.33
N ASP A 24 9.99 -0.80 -1.50
CA ASP A 24 11.35 -0.41 -1.13
C ASP A 24 12.39 -0.71 -2.22
N THR A 25 12.13 -1.65 -3.15
CA THR A 25 13.07 -1.99 -4.25
C THR A 25 12.84 -1.22 -5.55
N HIS A 26 11.59 -0.97 -5.97
CA HIS A 26 11.28 -0.40 -7.30
C HIS A 26 10.87 1.09 -7.30
N GLY A 27 10.88 1.72 -6.13
CA GLY A 27 10.54 3.13 -5.98
C GLY A 27 9.06 3.35 -5.68
N ARG A 28 8.80 4.22 -4.69
CA ARG A 28 7.50 4.37 -4.02
C ARG A 28 6.41 5.06 -4.85
N LYS A 29 6.77 5.81 -5.90
CA LYS A 29 5.85 6.64 -6.68
C LYS A 29 4.97 5.89 -7.71
N PRO A 30 5.51 5.00 -8.56
CA PRO A 30 4.70 4.31 -9.56
C PRO A 30 3.67 3.34 -8.95
N TYR A 31 4.01 2.68 -7.83
CA TYR A 31 3.08 1.77 -7.14
C TYR A 31 1.86 2.49 -6.57
N LEU A 32 2.05 3.71 -6.06
CA LEU A 32 0.98 4.54 -5.52
C LEU A 32 0.01 4.98 -6.63
N VAL A 33 0.53 5.39 -7.78
CA VAL A 33 -0.32 5.76 -8.92
C VAL A 33 -1.05 4.54 -9.49
N ALA A 34 -0.39 3.38 -9.54
CA ALA A 34 -1.02 2.15 -10.02
C ALA A 34 -2.20 1.71 -9.14
N SER A 35 -2.06 1.76 -7.80
CA SER A 35 -3.17 1.41 -6.89
C SER A 35 -4.34 2.39 -7.02
N VAL A 36 -4.07 3.71 -7.08
CA VAL A 36 -5.10 4.76 -7.31
C VAL A 36 -5.90 4.52 -8.58
N VAL A 37 -5.27 4.03 -9.65
CA VAL A 37 -5.96 3.81 -10.92
C VAL A 37 -6.74 2.50 -10.93
N ILE A 38 -6.26 1.47 -10.24
CA ILE A 38 -6.89 0.15 -10.20
C ILE A 38 -8.16 0.15 -9.34
N SER A 39 -8.15 0.81 -8.18
CA SER A 39 -9.32 0.84 -7.27
C SER A 39 -10.63 1.35 -7.90
N PRO A 40 -10.68 2.48 -8.64
CA PRO A 40 -11.92 2.95 -9.26
C PRO A 40 -12.41 2.01 -10.38
N VAL A 41 -11.51 1.33 -11.09
CA VAL A 41 -11.88 0.33 -12.11
C VAL A 41 -12.63 -0.84 -11.46
N ILE A 42 -12.15 -1.30 -10.29
CA ILE A 42 -12.81 -2.35 -9.50
C ILE A 42 -14.16 -1.86 -8.98
N PHE A 43 -14.22 -0.63 -8.44
CA PHE A 43 -15.45 -0.05 -7.92
C PHE A 43 -16.56 0.11 -8.97
N ILE A 44 -16.19 0.49 -10.20
CA ILE A 44 -17.12 0.60 -11.34
C ILE A 44 -17.58 -0.80 -11.81
N SER A 45 -16.81 -1.84 -11.53
CA SER A 45 -17.14 -3.22 -11.92
C SER A 45 -18.22 -3.87 -11.04
N TYR A 46 -18.34 -3.48 -9.76
CA TYR A 46 -19.38 -4.00 -8.87
C TYR A 46 -20.84 -3.76 -9.35
N PRO A 47 -21.25 -2.54 -9.78
CA PRO A 47 -22.60 -2.31 -10.28
C PRO A 47 -22.89 -3.01 -11.62
N LEU A 48 -21.88 -3.56 -12.30
CA LEU A 48 -22.05 -4.38 -13.51
C LEU A 48 -22.39 -5.85 -13.19
N LEU A 49 -22.20 -6.31 -11.95
CA LEU A 49 -22.50 -7.70 -11.55
C LEU A 49 -23.97 -8.13 -11.75
N PRO A 50 -24.99 -7.30 -11.46
CA PRO A 50 -26.39 -7.67 -11.69
C PRO A 50 -26.71 -7.92 -13.18
N LEU A 51 -25.97 -7.30 -14.10
CA LEU A 51 -26.11 -7.56 -15.54
C LEU A 51 -25.60 -8.96 -15.90
N LEU A 52 -24.57 -9.45 -15.20
CA LEU A 52 -24.04 -10.81 -15.38
C LEU A 52 -24.97 -11.87 -14.77
N GLU A 53 -25.71 -11.52 -13.71
CA GLU A 53 -26.72 -12.41 -13.12
C GLU A 53 -27.81 -12.80 -14.14
N GLN A 54 -28.18 -11.85 -15.02
CA GLN A 54 -29.17 -12.08 -16.08
C GLN A 54 -28.69 -13.08 -17.14
N VAL A 55 -27.38 -13.20 -17.33
CA VAL A 55 -26.77 -14.10 -18.32
C VAL A 55 -26.54 -15.47 -17.71
N SER A 56 -25.83 -15.53 -16.57
CA SER A 56 -25.57 -16.79 -15.87
C SER A 56 -25.10 -16.53 -14.43
N ARG A 57 -25.70 -17.28 -13.50
CA ARG A 57 -25.35 -17.20 -12.07
C ARG A 57 -23.92 -17.63 -11.78
N GLU A 58 -23.42 -18.65 -12.48
CA GLU A 58 -22.07 -19.17 -12.28
C GLU A 58 -21.00 -18.15 -12.69
N LEU A 59 -21.19 -17.48 -13.83
CA LEU A 59 -20.25 -16.47 -14.33
C LEU A 59 -20.24 -15.24 -13.41
N MET A 60 -21.39 -14.81 -12.90
CA MET A 60 -21.47 -13.75 -11.90
C MET A 60 -20.65 -14.11 -10.64
N LEU A 61 -20.78 -15.34 -10.12
CA LEU A 61 -20.05 -15.78 -8.94
C LEU A 61 -18.53 -15.83 -9.20
N THR A 62 -18.09 -16.33 -10.35
CA THR A 62 -16.67 -16.33 -10.73
C THR A 62 -16.12 -14.91 -10.80
N VAL A 63 -16.83 -14.00 -11.49
CA VAL A 63 -16.40 -12.59 -11.62
C VAL A 63 -16.39 -11.90 -10.26
N LEU A 64 -17.37 -12.16 -9.41
CA LEU A 64 -17.42 -11.64 -8.05
C LEU A 64 -16.21 -12.10 -7.22
N VAL A 65 -15.84 -13.38 -7.28
CA VAL A 65 -14.66 -13.90 -6.58
C VAL A 65 -13.38 -13.23 -7.09
N VAL A 66 -13.24 -13.09 -8.41
CA VAL A 66 -12.08 -12.41 -9.01
C VAL A 66 -12.02 -10.94 -8.58
N LEU A 67 -13.16 -10.24 -8.56
CA LEU A 67 -13.23 -8.85 -8.08
C LEU A 67 -12.83 -8.77 -6.61
N LEU A 68 -13.38 -9.61 -5.73
CA LEU A 68 -13.03 -9.63 -4.30
C LEU A 68 -11.54 -9.87 -4.04
N VAL A 69 -10.92 -10.79 -4.79
CA VAL A 69 -9.48 -11.05 -4.70
C VAL A 69 -8.68 -9.83 -5.15
N THR A 70 -9.05 -9.24 -6.28
CA THR A 70 -8.35 -8.08 -6.85
C THR A 70 -8.50 -6.85 -5.94
N ASP A 71 -9.68 -6.66 -5.37
CA ASP A 71 -10.02 -5.60 -4.42
C ASP A 71 -9.19 -5.74 -3.14
N GLY A 72 -9.12 -6.94 -2.56
CA GLY A 72 -8.26 -7.22 -1.40
C GLY A 72 -6.78 -6.95 -1.68
N ILE A 73 -6.29 -7.30 -2.87
CA ILE A 73 -4.89 -6.99 -3.25
C ILE A 73 -4.68 -5.47 -3.38
N ALA A 74 -5.60 -4.76 -4.02
CA ALA A 74 -5.51 -3.32 -4.19
C ALA A 74 -5.53 -2.58 -2.84
N ASP A 75 -6.40 -3.00 -1.93
CA ASP A 75 -6.58 -2.43 -0.60
C ASP A 75 -5.32 -2.62 0.28
N GLY A 76 -4.76 -3.84 0.30
CA GLY A 76 -3.53 -4.11 1.06
C GLY A 76 -2.31 -3.35 0.53
N VAL A 77 -2.20 -3.15 -0.78
CA VAL A 77 -1.17 -2.30 -1.39
C VAL A 77 -1.39 -0.83 -1.01
N TRP A 78 -2.64 -0.36 -1.06
CA TRP A 78 -3.00 1.01 -0.72
C TRP A 78 -2.59 1.37 0.71
N ASP A 79 -3.05 0.60 1.69
CA ASP A 79 -2.78 0.84 3.12
C ASP A 79 -1.28 0.89 3.42
N THR A 80 -0.53 -0.03 2.80
CA THR A 80 0.92 -0.13 3.00
C THR A 80 1.64 1.08 2.44
N VAL A 81 1.29 1.50 1.22
CA VAL A 81 1.97 2.62 0.57
C VAL A 81 1.57 3.95 1.22
N GLU A 82 0.31 4.12 1.61
CA GLU A 82 -0.15 5.28 2.37
C GLU A 82 0.60 5.40 3.70
N ALA A 83 0.69 4.32 4.48
CA ALA A 83 1.43 4.31 5.74
C ALA A 83 2.91 4.67 5.56
N ILE A 84 3.57 4.12 4.53
CA ILE A 84 4.99 4.43 4.22
C ILE A 84 5.16 5.89 3.77
N TYR A 85 4.21 6.41 2.98
CA TYR A 85 4.25 7.78 2.49
C TYR A 85 4.05 8.78 3.64
N LEU A 86 3.02 8.58 4.47
CA LEU A 86 2.77 9.39 5.66
C LEU A 86 3.94 9.32 6.64
N ALA A 87 4.48 8.12 6.90
CA ALA A 87 5.69 7.98 7.73
C ALA A 87 6.91 8.70 7.15
N GLY A 88 6.99 8.86 5.83
CA GLY A 88 8.03 9.64 5.16
C GLY A 88 7.82 11.15 5.24
N VAL A 89 6.55 11.61 5.24
CA VAL A 89 6.18 13.02 5.37
C VAL A 89 6.30 13.50 6.82
N GLU A 90 5.90 12.67 7.78
CA GLU A 90 5.92 13.00 9.21
C GLU A 90 7.32 12.92 9.84
N ARG A 91 8.29 12.24 9.22
CA ARG A 91 9.67 12.30 9.68
C ARG A 91 10.29 13.64 9.24
N PRO A 92 10.47 14.64 10.14
CA PRO A 92 11.28 15.78 9.79
C PRO A 92 12.66 15.27 9.40
N ARG A 93 13.07 15.59 8.17
CA ARG A 93 14.40 15.36 7.62
C ARG A 93 15.43 16.15 8.44
N LYS A 94 15.73 15.76 9.69
CA LYS A 94 16.79 16.29 10.56
C LYS A 94 16.83 15.58 11.93
N PHE A 95 17.33 14.35 11.96
CA PHE A 95 18.30 13.98 12.99
C PHE A 95 19.50 13.34 12.31
N LYS A 96 20.07 14.10 11.37
CA LYS A 96 21.49 13.96 11.08
C LYS A 96 22.15 14.53 12.32
N ALA A 97 22.43 13.67 13.30
CA ALA A 97 23.31 14.01 14.41
C ALA A 97 24.59 14.54 13.75
N THR A 98 24.72 15.85 13.68
CA THR A 98 25.99 16.52 13.53
C THR A 98 26.77 16.11 14.76
N THR A 99 27.44 14.96 14.68
CA THR A 99 28.61 14.65 15.48
C THR A 99 29.47 15.89 15.37
N ASN A 100 29.52 16.59 16.50
CA ASN A 100 29.91 17.98 16.60
C ASN A 100 31.43 18.03 16.41
N SER A 101 31.90 18.15 15.16
CA SER A 101 33.32 18.33 14.85
C SER A 101 33.90 19.57 15.55
N ASN A 102 33.05 20.54 15.87
CA ASN A 102 33.39 21.71 16.68
C ASN A 102 33.62 21.40 18.17
N PHE A 103 33.06 20.32 18.71
CA PHE A 103 33.30 19.92 20.10
C PHE A 103 34.68 19.26 20.25
N ASP A 104 35.05 18.40 19.29
CA ASP A 104 36.39 17.78 19.26
C ASP A 104 37.50 18.83 19.02
N ASP A 105 37.25 19.82 18.16
CA ASP A 105 38.20 20.92 17.93
C ASP A 105 38.36 21.82 19.17
N ARG A 106 37.28 22.04 19.93
CA ARG A 106 37.34 22.79 21.20
C ARG A 106 38.07 22.04 22.30
N LEU A 107 37.93 20.71 22.39
CA LEU A 107 38.67 19.88 23.33
C LEU A 107 40.17 19.83 22.98
N ARG A 108 40.52 19.89 21.70
CA ARG A 108 41.93 19.98 21.26
C ARG A 108 42.57 21.33 21.58
N LEU A 109 41.81 22.41 21.55
CA LEU A 109 42.29 23.75 21.91
C LEU A 109 42.35 23.99 23.43
N ALA A 110 41.53 23.29 24.22
CA ALA A 110 41.56 23.37 25.67
C ALA A 110 42.69 22.52 26.32
N ASN A 111 43.33 21.64 25.54
CA ASN A 111 44.37 20.72 26.00
C ASN A 111 45.75 21.03 25.37
N ARG A 112 45.95 22.27 24.93
CA ARG A 112 47.23 22.88 24.54
C ARG A 112 47.51 24.06 25.45
#